data_AF-A0A2N0VJF8-F1
#
_entry.id   AF-A0A2N0VJF8-F1
#
_cell.length_a   1.000
_cell.length_b   1.000
_cell.length_c   1.000
_cell.angle_alpha   90.00
_cell.angle_beta   90.00
_cell.angle_gamma   90.00
#
_symmetry.space_group_name_H-M   'P 1'
#
loop_
_entity.id
_entity.type
_entity.pdbx_description
1 polymer ?
#
loop_
_entity_poly.entity_id
_entity_poly.type
_entity_poly.pdbx_seq_one_letter_code
_entity_poly.pdbx_strand_id
1 'polypeptide(L)'
;MIDSTNNKNHNHKNSETSGKKLFVKYMVCLRDKIVLQSELDRLGFNYEITVHGAVHFLNEFTVDQYQELRKSLSKFGLVLLDEHDSMLINRIIQTIVQVIHYSDALPKLKFSDLISDYAGEETDSILKIFSDVKGMSVLQFIIIQKIERAKEMLLYEDMPLSEIAELLNYKNQHYLAAQMKKVTGLTPLDFKRLKEERLKIAGQQEAILNSGITKANI
;
A
#
# COMPACT_ATOMS: atom_id res chain seq x y z
N MET A 1 43.19 50.22 -13.91
CA MET A 1 42.72 50.93 -12.71
C MET A 1 41.25 50.57 -12.50
N ILE A 2 40.98 49.86 -11.40
CA ILE A 2 39.80 49.94 -10.50
C ILE A 2 38.40 49.88 -11.17
N ASP A 3 37.68 48.75 -11.21
CA ASP A 3 36.88 48.06 -10.17
C ASP A 3 35.38 48.46 -10.16
N SER A 4 34.55 47.48 -9.77
CA SER A 4 33.18 47.56 -9.20
C SER A 4 31.91 47.36 -10.07
N THR A 5 31.31 46.17 -9.84
CA THR A 5 29.87 45.89 -9.56
C THR A 5 28.85 45.96 -10.71
N ASN A 6 27.79 45.15 -10.84
CA ASN A 6 27.03 44.39 -9.85
C ASN A 6 26.17 43.28 -10.51
N ASN A 7 26.22 42.11 -9.89
CA ASN A 7 25.25 41.01 -9.77
C ASN A 7 23.78 41.27 -10.23
N LYS A 8 23.21 40.33 -11.02
CA LYS A 8 21.79 39.92 -10.89
C LYS A 8 21.60 38.41 -11.14
N ASN A 9 21.44 37.73 -10.01
CA ASN A 9 20.35 36.79 -9.66
C ASN A 9 20.34 35.40 -10.29
N HIS A 10 20.94 34.47 -9.54
CA HIS A 10 20.36 33.17 -9.25
C HIS A 10 18.90 33.30 -8.77
N ASN A 11 17.99 32.56 -9.41
CA ASN A 11 16.70 32.19 -8.86
C ASN A 11 16.57 30.67 -8.97
N HIS A 12 17.08 29.97 -7.95
CA HIS A 12 16.65 28.60 -7.70
C HIS A 12 15.28 28.68 -7.02
N LYS A 13 14.23 28.24 -7.72
CA LYS A 13 12.91 28.04 -7.13
C LYS A 13 13.02 26.98 -6.04
N ASN A 14 12.80 27.37 -4.79
CA ASN A 14 12.45 26.45 -3.71
C ASN A 14 11.13 25.78 -4.08
N SER A 15 11.15 24.46 -4.27
CA SER A 15 9.92 23.68 -4.40
C SER A 15 9.49 23.20 -3.01
N GLU A 16 8.25 23.52 -2.65
CA GLU A 16 7.62 23.04 -1.44
C GLU A 16 7.62 21.49 -1.45
N THR A 17 8.24 20.87 -0.44
CA THR A 17 8.47 19.41 -0.37
C THR A 17 7.63 18.71 0.71
N SER A 18 6.87 19.47 1.49
CA SER A 18 6.00 18.96 2.54
C SER A 18 4.85 18.12 1.95
N GLY A 19 4.61 16.93 2.52
CA GLY A 19 3.53 16.03 2.08
C GLY A 19 3.86 15.11 0.89
N LYS A 20 5.14 15.06 0.46
CA LYS A 20 5.56 14.21 -0.67
C LYS A 20 5.53 12.73 -0.28
N LYS A 21 4.98 11.90 -1.17
CA LYS A 21 5.00 10.43 -1.07
C LYS A 21 5.90 9.86 -2.15
N LEU A 22 7.01 9.27 -1.75
CA LEU A 22 7.95 8.62 -2.66
C LEU A 22 8.03 7.12 -2.43
N PHE A 23 8.24 6.37 -3.50
CA PHE A 23 8.47 4.94 -3.43
C PHE A 23 9.95 4.60 -3.67
N VAL A 24 10.35 3.43 -3.19
CA VAL A 24 11.69 2.88 -3.35
C VAL A 24 11.61 1.58 -4.15
N LYS A 25 12.32 1.50 -5.27
CA LYS A 25 12.48 0.26 -6.04
C LYS A 25 13.38 -0.71 -5.29
N TYR A 26 13.13 -2.00 -5.53
CA TYR A 26 13.90 -3.14 -5.04
C TYR A 26 13.88 -3.29 -3.52
N MET A 27 12.92 -2.67 -2.84
CA MET A 27 12.65 -2.91 -1.42
C MET A 27 11.78 -4.17 -1.27
N VAL A 28 12.40 -5.35 -1.39
CA VAL A 28 11.69 -6.62 -1.53
C VAL A 28 11.62 -7.43 -0.22
N CYS A 29 12.37 -7.04 0.81
CA CYS A 29 12.36 -7.74 2.09
C CYS A 29 12.42 -6.80 3.31
N LEU A 30 12.29 -7.38 4.51
CA LEU A 30 12.35 -6.63 5.78
C LEU A 30 13.69 -5.89 5.96
N ARG A 31 14.80 -6.50 5.51
CA ARG A 31 16.12 -5.88 5.58
C ARG A 31 16.16 -4.55 4.83
N ASP A 32 15.57 -4.50 3.63
CA ASP A 32 15.59 -3.30 2.80
C ASP A 32 14.78 -2.16 3.44
N LYS A 33 13.68 -2.50 4.13
CA LYS A 33 12.90 -1.53 4.93
C LYS A 33 13.72 -0.97 6.09
N ILE A 34 14.45 -1.83 6.80
CA ILE A 34 15.32 -1.41 7.92
C ILE A 34 16.44 -0.49 7.41
N VAL A 35 17.05 -0.80 6.27
CA VAL A 35 18.06 0.08 5.63
C VAL A 35 17.45 1.44 5.30
N LEU A 36 16.28 1.48 4.65
CA LEU A 36 15.60 2.72 4.33
C LEU A 36 15.32 3.57 5.58
N GLN A 37 14.77 2.97 6.63
CA GLN A 37 14.49 3.65 7.89
C GLN A 37 15.78 4.18 8.53
N SER A 38 16.82 3.34 8.61
CA SER A 38 18.12 3.75 9.17
C SER A 38 18.74 4.93 8.41
N GLU A 39 18.62 4.98 7.09
CA GLU A 39 19.15 6.08 6.27
C GLU A 39 18.30 7.36 6.42
N LEU A 40 16.98 7.24 6.51
CA LEU A 40 16.09 8.37 6.77
C LEU A 40 16.34 8.97 8.17
N ASP A 41 16.46 8.13 9.19
CA ASP A 41 16.73 8.52 10.57
C ASP A 41 18.10 9.19 10.69
N ARG A 42 19.14 8.60 10.09
CA ARG A 42 20.51 9.12 10.08
C ARG A 42 20.60 10.51 9.45
N LEU A 43 19.80 10.78 8.43
CA LEU A 43 19.76 12.08 7.73
C LEU A 43 18.74 13.06 8.34
N GLY A 44 18.05 12.67 9.41
CA GLY A 44 17.14 13.52 10.16
C GLY A 44 15.83 13.83 9.43
N PHE A 45 15.35 12.93 8.56
CA PHE A 45 14.05 13.10 7.92
C PHE A 45 12.93 12.86 8.94
N ASN A 46 11.87 13.67 8.86
CA ASN A 46 10.60 13.39 9.51
C ASN A 46 9.68 12.69 8.51
N TYR A 47 9.32 11.43 8.76
CA TYR A 47 8.60 10.61 7.79
C TYR A 47 7.66 9.59 8.44
N GLU A 48 6.73 9.10 7.62
CA GLU A 48 5.91 7.93 7.90
C GLU A 48 6.01 6.95 6.73
N ILE A 49 6.04 5.64 7.02
CA ILE A 49 5.91 4.62 5.98
C ILE A 49 4.45 4.17 5.94
N THR A 50 3.79 4.42 4.81
CA THR A 50 2.39 4.04 4.60
C THR A 50 2.24 2.51 4.54
N VAL A 51 1.02 2.01 4.78
CA VAL A 51 0.67 0.58 4.66
C VAL A 51 1.09 -0.02 3.30
N HIS A 52 1.06 0.80 2.23
CA HIS A 52 1.42 0.38 0.88
C HIS A 52 2.91 0.55 0.53
N GLY A 53 3.73 1.04 1.46
CA GLY A 53 5.18 1.12 1.33
C GLY A 53 5.74 2.42 0.74
N ALA A 54 4.91 3.45 0.58
CA ALA A 54 5.40 4.80 0.28
C ALA A 54 6.00 5.45 1.53
N VAL A 55 7.11 6.17 1.37
CA VAL A 55 7.66 7.08 2.37
C VAL A 55 6.95 8.43 2.21
N HIS A 56 6.21 8.83 3.23
CA HIS A 56 5.53 10.11 3.33
C HIS A 56 6.40 11.07 4.15
N PHE A 57 6.93 12.11 3.51
CA PHE A 57 7.74 13.12 4.17
C PHE A 57 6.83 14.17 4.81
N LEU A 58 6.93 14.30 6.14
CA LEU A 58 6.05 15.17 6.92
C LEU A 58 6.51 16.64 6.92
N ASN A 59 7.81 16.84 6.69
CA ASN A 59 8.44 18.16 6.62
C ASN A 59 9.14 18.34 5.27
N GLU A 60 9.43 19.60 4.94
CA GLU A 60 10.31 19.90 3.82
C GLU A 60 11.74 19.41 4.07
N PHE A 61 12.44 19.10 3.00
CA PHE A 61 13.84 18.70 3.01
C PHE A 61 14.61 19.41 1.91
N THR A 62 15.91 19.60 2.13
CA THR A 62 16.77 20.28 1.15
C THR A 62 17.15 19.36 -0.01
N VAL A 63 17.55 19.96 -1.13
CA VAL A 63 18.08 19.22 -2.29
C VAL A 63 19.28 18.37 -1.88
N ASP A 64 20.16 18.89 -1.01
CA ASP A 64 21.34 18.15 -0.54
C ASP A 64 20.95 16.93 0.31
N GLN A 65 19.97 17.07 1.21
CA GLN A 65 19.44 15.94 1.98
C GLN A 65 18.87 14.86 1.04
N TYR A 66 18.11 15.27 0.02
CA TYR A 66 17.55 14.35 -0.97
C TYR A 66 18.62 13.62 -1.78
N GLN A 67 19.65 14.34 -2.23
CA GLN A 67 20.76 13.77 -2.98
C GLN A 67 21.58 12.80 -2.12
N GLU A 68 21.85 13.14 -0.87
CA GLU A 68 22.57 12.26 0.05
C GLU A 68 21.77 11.00 0.37
N LEU A 69 20.44 11.11 0.55
CA LEU A 69 19.55 9.94 0.70
C LEU A 69 19.60 9.03 -0.53
N ARG A 70 19.49 9.58 -1.74
CA ARG A 70 19.61 8.80 -2.98
C ARG A 70 20.96 8.09 -3.07
N LYS A 71 22.04 8.78 -2.72
CA LYS A 71 23.40 8.24 -2.74
C LYS A 71 23.63 7.18 -1.67
N SER A 72 23.03 7.30 -0.48
CA SER A 72 23.19 6.30 0.57
C SER A 72 22.39 5.03 0.27
N LEU A 73 21.15 5.17 -0.21
CA LEU A 73 20.30 4.04 -0.62
C LEU A 73 20.91 3.24 -1.77
N SER A 74 21.54 3.90 -2.74
CA SER A 74 22.13 3.22 -3.91
C SER A 74 23.28 2.27 -3.53
N LYS A 75 23.99 2.52 -2.42
CA LYS A 75 25.02 1.60 -1.87
C LYS A 75 24.44 0.24 -1.50
N PHE A 76 23.14 0.17 -1.25
CA PHE A 76 22.40 -1.05 -0.91
C PHE A 76 21.58 -1.59 -2.09
N GLY A 77 21.70 -0.99 -3.28
CA GLY A 77 20.92 -1.36 -4.47
C GLY A 77 19.48 -0.82 -4.45
N LEU A 78 19.16 0.10 -3.55
CA LEU A 78 17.83 0.71 -3.44
C LEU A 78 17.78 1.99 -4.27
N VAL A 79 16.67 2.20 -4.98
CA VAL A 79 16.49 3.38 -5.84
C VAL A 79 15.24 4.14 -5.42
N LEU A 80 15.43 5.34 -4.89
CA LEU A 80 14.33 6.27 -4.60
C LEU A 80 13.77 6.82 -5.91
N LEU A 81 12.48 6.62 -6.14
CA LEU A 81 11.80 7.14 -7.32
C LEU A 81 11.71 8.67 -7.31
N ASP A 82 11.48 9.23 -8.49
CA ASP A 82 11.07 10.63 -8.60
C ASP A 82 9.58 10.80 -8.25
N GLU A 83 9.15 12.06 -8.25
CA GLU A 83 7.79 12.44 -7.91
C GLU A 83 6.77 11.92 -8.92
N HIS A 84 7.10 11.96 -10.21
CA HIS A 84 6.20 11.55 -11.29
C HIS A 84 5.85 10.06 -11.19
N ASP A 85 6.88 9.20 -11.19
CA ASP A 85 6.70 7.75 -11.09
C ASP A 85 6.02 7.39 -9.76
N SER A 86 6.43 8.03 -8.67
CA SER A 86 5.83 7.78 -7.34
C SER A 86 4.34 8.15 -7.31
N MET A 87 3.95 9.26 -7.96
CA MET A 87 2.56 9.67 -8.07
C MET A 87 1.73 8.67 -8.88
N LEU A 88 2.24 8.18 -10.01
CA LEU A 88 1.55 7.19 -10.83
C LEU A 88 1.39 5.86 -10.10
N ILE A 89 2.44 5.37 -9.44
CA ILE A 89 2.37 4.15 -8.61
C ILE A 89 1.37 4.33 -7.47
N ASN A 90 1.40 5.47 -6.76
CA ASN A 90 0.44 5.74 -5.71
C ASN A 90 -1.00 5.72 -6.26
N ARG A 91 -1.24 6.37 -7.40
CA ARG A 91 -2.56 6.42 -8.04
C ARG A 91 -3.06 5.02 -8.39
N ILE A 92 -2.22 4.18 -9.01
CA ILE A 92 -2.58 2.79 -9.33
C ILE A 92 -2.98 2.03 -8.07
N ILE A 93 -2.18 2.11 -7.00
CA ILE A 93 -2.47 1.45 -5.73
C ILE A 93 -3.81 1.93 -5.15
N GLN A 94 -3.99 3.24 -5.06
CA GLN A 94 -5.21 3.84 -4.50
C GLN A 94 -6.44 3.47 -5.33
N THR A 95 -6.37 3.51 -6.66
CA THR A 95 -7.49 3.11 -7.51
C THR A 95 -7.84 1.64 -7.31
N ILE A 96 -6.85 0.74 -7.26
CA ILE A 96 -7.11 -0.69 -7.05
C ILE A 96 -7.80 -0.92 -5.70
N VAL A 97 -7.27 -0.31 -4.62
CA VAL A 97 -7.85 -0.40 -3.28
C VAL A 97 -9.27 0.18 -3.28
N GLN A 98 -9.46 1.35 -3.89
CA GLN A 98 -10.76 2.03 -3.94
C GLN A 98 -11.82 1.18 -4.64
N VAL A 99 -11.48 0.67 -5.82
CA VAL A 99 -12.38 -0.11 -6.64
C VAL A 99 -12.73 -1.44 -5.96
N ILE A 100 -11.78 -2.09 -5.30
CA ILE A 100 -12.02 -3.40 -4.69
C ILE A 100 -12.78 -3.31 -3.36
N HIS A 101 -12.47 -2.33 -2.52
CA HIS A 101 -12.96 -2.29 -1.15
C HIS A 101 -14.19 -1.40 -0.94
N TYR A 102 -14.38 -0.39 -1.79
CA TYR A 102 -15.38 0.66 -1.54
C TYR A 102 -16.33 0.89 -2.72
N SER A 103 -16.33 0.00 -3.71
CA SER A 103 -17.35 0.02 -4.79
C SER A 103 -18.39 -1.06 -4.54
N ASP A 104 -19.66 -0.75 -4.76
CA ASP A 104 -20.79 -1.69 -4.55
C ASP A 104 -20.67 -2.95 -5.41
N ALA A 105 -20.10 -2.81 -6.61
CA ALA A 105 -19.72 -3.92 -7.46
C ALA A 105 -18.45 -3.55 -8.23
N LEU A 106 -17.61 -4.55 -8.53
CA LEU A 106 -16.46 -4.31 -9.40
C LEU A 106 -16.95 -3.90 -10.80
N PRO A 107 -16.34 -2.85 -11.39
CA PRO A 107 -16.68 -2.46 -12.73
C PRO A 107 -16.39 -3.61 -13.70
N LYS A 108 -17.20 -3.70 -14.78
CA LYS A 108 -16.92 -4.63 -15.89
C LYS A 108 -15.63 -4.28 -16.63
N LEU A 109 -15.13 -3.06 -16.46
CA LEU A 109 -13.85 -2.60 -16.97
C LEU A 109 -12.70 -3.44 -16.41
N LYS A 110 -11.74 -3.77 -17.27
CA LYS A 110 -10.55 -4.48 -16.82
C LYS A 110 -9.66 -3.48 -16.09
N PHE A 111 -9.00 -3.94 -15.02
CA PHE A 111 -7.99 -3.13 -14.34
C PHE A 111 -6.87 -2.67 -15.29
N SER A 112 -6.57 -3.42 -16.35
CA SER A 112 -5.65 -2.98 -17.41
C SER A 112 -6.07 -1.65 -18.02
N ASP A 113 -7.35 -1.52 -18.34
CA ASP A 113 -7.89 -0.34 -19.02
C ASP A 113 -7.86 0.85 -18.07
N LEU A 114 -8.23 0.65 -16.79
CA LEU A 114 -8.12 1.68 -15.75
C LEU A 114 -6.67 2.15 -15.56
N ILE A 115 -5.70 1.25 -15.62
CA ILE A 115 -4.28 1.61 -15.49
C ILE A 115 -3.80 2.36 -16.74
N SER A 116 -4.21 1.91 -17.93
CA SER A 116 -3.90 2.57 -19.19
C SER A 116 -4.43 4.00 -19.26
N ASP A 117 -5.63 4.26 -18.73
CA ASP A 117 -6.19 5.62 -18.69
C ASP A 117 -5.35 6.59 -17.84
N TYR A 118 -4.64 6.10 -16.82
CA TYR A 118 -3.79 6.96 -16.00
C TYR A 118 -2.36 7.11 -16.53
N ALA A 119 -1.79 6.03 -17.07
CA ALA A 119 -0.39 5.97 -17.48
C ALA A 119 -0.19 6.26 -18.98
N GLY A 120 -1.25 6.24 -19.79
CA GLY A 120 -1.19 6.51 -21.22
C GLY A 120 -0.16 5.64 -21.94
N GLU A 121 0.67 6.27 -22.76
CA GLU A 121 1.75 5.60 -23.52
C GLU A 121 2.83 4.97 -22.61
N GLU A 122 2.93 5.39 -21.34
CA GLU A 122 3.94 4.90 -20.39
C GLU A 122 3.49 3.65 -19.60
N THR A 123 2.31 3.10 -19.91
CA THR A 123 1.69 1.99 -19.17
C THR A 123 2.66 0.84 -18.88
N ASP A 124 3.36 0.34 -19.90
CA ASP A 124 4.26 -0.81 -19.74
C ASP A 124 5.45 -0.48 -18.82
N SER A 125 6.00 0.73 -18.94
CA SER A 125 7.08 1.21 -18.07
C SER A 125 6.60 1.28 -16.62
N ILE A 126 5.42 1.85 -16.38
CA ILE A 126 4.85 1.99 -15.05
C ILE A 126 4.48 0.65 -14.43
N LEU A 127 3.97 -0.31 -15.20
CA LEU A 127 3.71 -1.68 -14.71
C LEU A 127 5.00 -2.40 -14.29
N LYS A 128 6.10 -2.16 -15.02
CA LYS A 128 7.43 -2.65 -14.64
C LYS A 128 7.90 -1.98 -13.35
N ILE A 129 7.82 -0.66 -13.27
CA ILE A 129 8.19 0.11 -12.07
C ILE A 129 7.38 -0.33 -10.86
N PHE A 130 6.08 -0.58 -11.03
CA PHE A 130 5.24 -1.13 -9.97
C PHE A 130 5.80 -2.45 -9.45
N SER A 131 6.19 -3.35 -10.36
CA SER A 131 6.73 -4.65 -9.99
C SER A 131 8.07 -4.51 -9.26
N ASP A 132 8.93 -3.59 -9.69
CA ASP A 132 10.20 -3.27 -9.02
C ASP A 132 9.98 -2.68 -7.62
N VAL A 133 8.91 -1.91 -7.41
CA VAL A 133 8.56 -1.30 -6.11
C VAL A 133 7.86 -2.29 -5.18
N LYS A 134 6.92 -3.08 -5.69
CA LYS A 134 6.06 -3.96 -4.89
C LYS A 134 6.59 -5.37 -4.73
N GLY A 135 7.59 -5.76 -5.52
CA GLY A 135 8.10 -7.13 -5.58
C GLY A 135 7.09 -8.13 -6.16
N MET A 136 6.02 -7.64 -6.80
CA MET A 136 4.95 -8.45 -7.38
C MET A 136 4.28 -7.68 -8.51
N SER A 137 3.68 -8.40 -9.46
CA SER A 137 2.96 -7.75 -10.55
C SER A 137 1.68 -7.07 -10.06
N VAL A 138 1.19 -6.09 -10.82
CA VAL A 138 -0.09 -5.43 -10.52
C VAL A 138 -1.25 -6.44 -10.46
N LEU A 139 -1.25 -7.45 -11.33
CA LEU A 139 -2.26 -8.51 -11.30
C LEU A 139 -2.22 -9.32 -9.99
N GLN A 140 -1.03 -9.65 -9.50
CA GLN A 140 -0.87 -10.33 -8.20
C GLN A 140 -1.37 -9.42 -7.07
N PHE A 141 -1.06 -8.13 -7.11
CA PHE A 141 -1.56 -7.17 -6.13
C PHE A 141 -3.09 -7.08 -6.13
N ILE A 142 -3.73 -7.02 -7.30
CA ILE A 142 -5.21 -7.05 -7.44
C ILE A 142 -5.78 -8.33 -6.82
N ILE A 143 -5.19 -9.49 -7.10
CA ILE A 143 -5.65 -10.76 -6.52
C ILE A 143 -5.56 -10.71 -4.99
N ILE A 144 -4.45 -10.23 -4.43
CA ILE A 144 -4.29 -10.08 -2.98
C ILE A 144 -5.38 -9.17 -2.41
N GLN A 145 -5.62 -8.01 -3.01
CA GLN A 145 -6.66 -7.07 -2.55
C GLN A 145 -8.07 -7.68 -2.63
N LYS A 146 -8.40 -8.42 -3.70
CA LYS A 146 -9.68 -9.14 -3.79
C LYS A 146 -9.82 -10.19 -2.69
N ILE A 147 -8.74 -10.89 -2.35
CA ILE A 147 -8.74 -11.85 -1.25
C ILE A 147 -8.87 -11.15 0.11
N GLU A 148 -8.23 -9.99 0.33
CA GLU A 148 -8.46 -9.17 1.53
C GLU A 148 -9.95 -8.84 1.68
N ARG A 149 -10.60 -8.34 0.63
CA ARG A 149 -12.02 -8.00 0.66
C ARG A 149 -12.92 -9.22 0.86
N ALA A 150 -12.60 -10.36 0.22
CA ALA A 150 -13.34 -11.60 0.42
C ALA A 150 -13.29 -12.09 1.88
N LYS A 151 -12.14 -11.94 2.55
CA LYS A 151 -12.00 -12.28 3.98
C LYS A 151 -12.90 -11.41 4.85
N GLU A 152 -12.98 -10.12 4.57
CA GLU A 152 -13.88 -9.21 5.29
C GLU A 152 -15.34 -9.63 5.15
N MET A 153 -15.81 -9.84 3.92
CA MET A 153 -17.19 -10.24 3.65
C MET A 153 -17.55 -11.57 4.33
N LEU A 154 -16.65 -12.57 4.29
CA LEU A 154 -16.87 -13.85 4.96
C LEU A 154 -16.92 -13.73 6.50
N LEU A 155 -16.04 -12.91 7.08
CA LEU A 155 -15.90 -12.81 8.52
C LEU A 155 -16.96 -11.91 9.15
N TYR A 156 -17.36 -10.83 8.47
CA TYR A 156 -18.15 -9.76 9.07
C TYR A 156 -19.53 -9.57 8.43
N GLU A 157 -19.72 -9.96 7.16
CA GLU A 157 -20.95 -9.70 6.42
C GLU A 157 -21.82 -10.96 6.20
N ASP A 158 -21.35 -12.14 6.64
CA ASP A 158 -22.03 -13.45 6.48
C ASP A 158 -22.40 -13.81 5.04
N MET A 159 -21.74 -13.17 4.06
CA MET A 159 -22.10 -13.30 2.66
C MET A 159 -21.75 -14.69 2.09
N PRO A 160 -22.65 -15.32 1.31
CA PRO A 160 -22.36 -16.56 0.60
C PRO A 160 -21.18 -16.43 -0.36
N LEU A 161 -20.33 -17.45 -0.43
CA LEU A 161 -19.13 -17.44 -1.27
C LEU A 161 -19.44 -17.25 -2.78
N SER A 162 -20.61 -17.71 -3.23
CA SER A 162 -21.11 -17.48 -4.58
C SER A 162 -21.35 -16.00 -4.89
N GLU A 163 -21.95 -15.27 -3.96
CA GLU A 163 -22.23 -13.83 -4.09
C GLU A 163 -20.93 -13.02 -4.04
N ILE A 164 -20.03 -13.37 -3.10
CA ILE A 164 -18.68 -12.78 -3.03
C ILE A 164 -17.93 -12.97 -4.35
N ALA A 165 -18.02 -14.17 -4.96
CA ALA A 165 -17.37 -14.44 -6.22
C ALA A 165 -17.93 -13.58 -7.36
N GLU A 166 -19.24 -13.37 -7.40
CA GLU A 166 -19.89 -12.49 -8.37
C GLU A 166 -19.48 -11.02 -8.19
N LEU A 167 -19.56 -10.48 -6.96
CA LEU A 167 -19.16 -9.11 -6.64
C LEU A 167 -17.70 -8.82 -6.98
N LEU A 168 -16.81 -9.79 -6.72
CA LEU A 168 -15.39 -9.69 -7.02
C LEU A 168 -15.03 -10.15 -8.45
N ASN A 169 -16.03 -10.34 -9.32
CA ASN A 169 -15.89 -10.68 -10.73
C ASN A 169 -14.99 -11.92 -10.95
N TYR A 170 -15.20 -12.96 -10.15
CA TYR A 170 -14.64 -14.30 -10.36
C TYR A 170 -15.62 -15.15 -11.15
N LYS A 171 -15.08 -16.05 -12.00
CA LYS A 171 -15.88 -16.95 -12.84
C LYS A 171 -16.87 -17.82 -12.04
N ASN A 172 -16.50 -18.22 -10.83
CA ASN A 172 -17.36 -18.90 -9.87
C ASN A 172 -16.69 -18.97 -8.49
N GLN A 173 -17.44 -19.44 -7.48
CA GLN A 173 -16.95 -19.67 -6.12
C GLN A 173 -15.76 -20.64 -6.02
N HIS A 174 -15.62 -21.61 -6.93
CA HIS A 174 -14.50 -22.55 -6.91
C HIS A 174 -13.17 -21.86 -7.27
N TYR A 175 -13.19 -20.96 -8.25
CA TYR A 175 -12.02 -20.15 -8.59
C TYR A 175 -11.63 -19.21 -7.45
N LEU A 176 -12.61 -18.55 -6.82
CA LEU A 176 -12.36 -17.72 -5.63
C LEU A 176 -11.76 -18.56 -4.50
N ALA A 177 -12.35 -19.72 -4.16
CA ALA A 177 -11.84 -20.61 -3.13
C ALA A 177 -10.40 -21.07 -3.39
N ALA A 178 -10.09 -21.43 -4.65
CA ALA A 178 -8.75 -21.85 -5.04
C ALA A 178 -7.73 -20.71 -4.90
N GLN A 179 -8.07 -19.49 -5.34
CA GLN A 179 -7.21 -18.31 -5.17
C GLN A 179 -7.01 -17.97 -3.69
N MET A 180 -8.07 -18.04 -2.88
CA MET A 180 -7.99 -17.76 -1.45
C MET A 180 -7.07 -18.76 -0.74
N LYS A 181 -7.20 -20.06 -1.05
CA LYS A 181 -6.29 -21.09 -0.54
C LYS A 181 -4.85 -20.86 -1.01
N LYS A 182 -4.65 -20.45 -2.26
CA LYS A 182 -3.31 -20.16 -2.80
C LYS A 182 -2.64 -18.97 -2.09
N VAL A 183 -3.40 -17.92 -1.81
CA VAL A 183 -2.89 -16.68 -1.20
C VAL A 183 -2.71 -16.83 0.32
N THR A 184 -3.65 -17.49 1.00
CA THR A 184 -3.71 -17.51 2.47
C THR A 184 -3.30 -18.85 3.10
N GLY A 185 -3.24 -19.92 2.31
CA GLY A 185 -3.12 -21.29 2.81
C GLY A 185 -4.43 -21.89 3.34
N LEU A 186 -5.49 -21.09 3.47
CA LEU A 186 -6.76 -21.46 4.11
C LEU A 186 -7.94 -21.43 3.13
N THR A 187 -8.92 -22.31 3.35
CA THR A 187 -10.14 -22.38 2.55
C THR A 187 -11.23 -21.46 3.09
N PRO A 188 -12.26 -21.13 2.30
CA PRO A 188 -13.44 -20.40 2.81
C PRO A 188 -14.10 -21.05 4.03
N LEU A 189 -14.10 -22.38 4.10
CA LEU A 189 -14.61 -23.10 5.26
C LEU A 189 -13.75 -22.87 6.50
N ASP A 190 -12.43 -22.82 6.35
CA ASP A 190 -11.52 -22.47 7.46
C ASP A 190 -11.80 -21.07 7.99
N PHE A 191 -12.09 -20.11 7.11
CA PHE A 191 -12.48 -18.75 7.52
C PHE A 191 -13.81 -18.71 8.26
N LYS A 192 -14.80 -19.52 7.88
CA LYS A 192 -16.06 -19.66 8.64
C LYS A 192 -15.79 -20.20 10.05
N ARG A 193 -14.95 -21.22 10.18
CA ARG A 193 -14.53 -21.74 11.48
C ARG A 193 -13.80 -20.67 12.32
N LEU A 194 -12.90 -19.89 11.70
CA LEU A 194 -12.24 -18.77 12.39
C LEU A 194 -13.23 -17.72 12.87
N LYS A 195 -14.28 -17.42 12.10
CA LYS A 195 -15.37 -16.53 12.53
C LYS A 195 -16.04 -17.05 13.79
N GLU A 196 -16.44 -18.32 13.80
CA GLU A 196 -17.10 -18.94 14.96
C GLU A 196 -16.22 -18.86 16.22
N GLU A 197 -14.93 -19.17 16.10
CA GLU A 197 -13.98 -19.05 17.22
C GLU A 197 -13.84 -17.61 17.72
N ARG A 198 -13.79 -16.63 16.82
CA ARG A 198 -13.75 -15.20 17.19
C ARG A 198 -15.00 -14.78 17.96
N LEU A 199 -16.19 -15.22 17.52
CA LEU A 199 -17.45 -14.92 18.19
C LEU A 199 -17.54 -15.57 19.57
N LYS A 200 -17.07 -16.82 19.73
CA LYS A 200 -16.98 -17.48 21.04
C LYS A 200 -16.10 -16.70 22.01
N ILE A 201 -14.92 -16.27 21.56
CA ILE A 201 -13.99 -15.48 22.38
C ILE A 201 -14.61 -14.13 22.76
N ALA A 202 -15.24 -13.42 21.82
CA ALA A 202 -15.89 -12.15 22.09
C ALA A 202 -17.02 -12.28 23.12
N GLY A 203 -17.89 -13.29 22.98
CA GLY A 203 -18.96 -13.55 23.95
C GLY A 203 -18.44 -13.95 25.33
N GLN A 204 -17.30 -14.66 25.42
CA GLN A 204 -16.64 -14.97 26.69
C GLN A 204 -16.03 -13.72 27.34
N GLN A 205 -15.47 -12.79 26.57
CA GLN A 205 -14.94 -11.52 27.08
C GLN A 205 -16.02 -10.60 27.64
N GLU A 206 -17.18 -10.52 26.98
CA GLU A 206 -18.35 -9.79 27.52
C GLU A 206 -18.83 -10.39 28.85
N ALA A 207 -18.88 -11.71 28.96
CA ALA A 207 -19.24 -12.40 30.21
C ALA A 207 -18.24 -12.14 31.35
N ILE A 208 -16.93 -12.12 31.06
CA ILE A 208 -15.88 -11.80 32.02
C ILE A 208 -16.00 -10.35 32.51
N LEU A 209 -16.18 -9.39 31.59
CA LEU A 209 -16.34 -7.97 31.92
C LEU A 209 -17.56 -7.72 32.82
N ASN A 210 -18.69 -8.35 32.50
CA ASN A 210 -19.93 -8.25 33.27
C ASN A 210 -19.82 -8.91 34.66
N SER A 211 -19.06 -10.00 34.78
CA SER A 211 -18.80 -10.66 36.07
C SER A 211 -17.87 -9.88 36.99
N GLY A 212 -16.96 -9.06 36.44
CA GLY A 212 -16.04 -8.19 37.19
C GLY A 212 -16.72 -6.97 37.81
N ILE A 213 -17.68 -6.36 37.10
CA ILE A 213 -18.47 -5.22 37.61
C ILE A 213 -19.35 -5.64 38.80
N THR A 214 -19.85 -6.88 38.80
CA THR A 214 -20.71 -7.38 39.89
C THR A 214 -19.95 -7.58 41.21
N LYS A 215 -18.63 -7.79 41.18
CA LYS A 215 -17.79 -7.96 42.39
C LYS A 215 -17.24 -6.66 42.97
N ALA A 216 -17.32 -5.54 42.25
CA ALA A 216 -16.84 -4.24 42.71
C ALA A 216 -17.92 -3.40 43.42
N ASN A 217 -19.16 -3.90 43.49
CA ASN A 217 -20.33 -3.23 44.06
C ASN A 217 -20.94 -3.96 45.27
N ILE A 218 -20.17 -4.81 45.97
CA ILE A 218 -20.57 -5.48 47.22
C ILE A 218 -19.56 -5.13 48.31
#